data_AF-A0A0W1R328-F1
#
_entry.id   AF-A0A0W1R328-F1
#
_cell.length_a   1.000
_cell.length_b   1.000
_cell.length_c   1.000
_cell.angle_alpha   90.00
_cell.angle_beta   90.00
_cell.angle_gamma   90.00
#
_symmetry.space_group_name_H-M   'P 1'
#
loop_
_entity.id
_entity.type
_entity.pdbx_description
1 polymer ?
#
loop_
_entity_poly.entity_id
_entity_poly.type
_entity_poly.pdbx_seq_one_letter_code
_entity_poly.pdbx_strand_id
1 'polypeptide(L)'
;MENAFYVTELERRSASTWADALSAFLTAHVDYKGLFARFANDEGEEFEIPLTDAWGETYSKKQYARALALQRQMGGGERPSGGEAVAAWESPATAMLTFTASSVPNGERISPVEHTDALHESFSYDGVRDTLRNTMEYHLGLEADEWGYWLQAEPHGMGGDGTGMNACYTHLHVGVYFDAFELDLEAVGPEFERVIDKHVEVCEYASFSAHDYTDTDYLNDSDGCISLNTGVENMGSYLAAYMGGYTEELLDKPVEYLAWGAIYWSAARRRTSRSKIVTEAIAADACEQRAESPESNQTDPHGKSVTWNDGRGPDVVCACCNSGWSIDQSRLDPPVSDQELSTALPDGDEESDEFSSELSLAERWPNATSAATIGESPTRTTIRTRVEHELKLCDEVPSVPSMLGRLFIDPKYA
;
A
#
# COMPACT_ATOMS: atom_id res chain seq x y z
N MET A 1 -12.24 -19.65 -33.89
CA MET A 1 -12.61 -20.58 -32.80
C MET A 1 -11.34 -21.31 -32.42
N GLU A 2 -10.55 -20.71 -31.54
CA GLU A 2 -9.34 -21.33 -31.00
C GLU A 2 -9.76 -22.39 -29.99
N ASN A 3 -9.20 -23.59 -30.13
CA ASN A 3 -9.51 -24.72 -29.30
C ASN A 3 -9.07 -24.43 -27.86
N ALA A 4 -10.03 -24.26 -26.95
CA ALA A 4 -9.76 -24.32 -25.53
C ALA A 4 -9.17 -25.69 -25.20
N PHE A 5 -7.95 -25.72 -24.66
CA PHE A 5 -7.32 -26.95 -24.20
C PHE A 5 -8.11 -27.50 -23.00
N TYR A 6 -8.78 -28.63 -23.19
CA TYR A 6 -9.43 -29.37 -22.11
C TYR A 6 -8.38 -30.20 -21.37
N VAL A 7 -8.03 -29.79 -20.17
CA VAL A 7 -7.21 -30.60 -19.25
C VAL A 7 -8.12 -31.66 -18.64
N THR A 8 -7.87 -32.93 -18.94
CA THR A 8 -8.67 -34.06 -18.43
C THR A 8 -8.03 -34.76 -17.23
N GLU A 9 -6.70 -34.70 -17.12
CA GLU A 9 -5.94 -35.29 -16.02
C GLU A 9 -4.61 -34.54 -15.82
N LEU A 10 -4.20 -34.33 -14.57
CA LEU A 10 -2.92 -33.75 -14.20
C LEU A 10 -1.92 -34.89 -13.94
N GLU A 11 -1.03 -35.19 -14.89
CA GLU A 11 -0.05 -36.28 -14.73
C GLU A 11 1.04 -35.96 -13.69
N ARG A 12 1.55 -34.72 -13.68
CA ARG A 12 2.65 -34.30 -12.80
C ARG A 12 2.66 -32.78 -12.61
N ARG A 13 3.08 -32.33 -11.42
CA ARG A 13 3.59 -30.97 -11.18
C ARG A 13 5.09 -31.04 -10.88
N SER A 14 5.86 -30.21 -11.54
CA SER A 14 7.26 -29.94 -11.21
C SER A 14 7.42 -28.45 -10.95
N ALA A 15 8.38 -28.08 -10.10
CA ALA A 15 8.76 -26.69 -9.96
C ALA A 15 9.28 -26.17 -11.31
N SER A 16 8.81 -24.99 -11.70
CA SER A 16 9.32 -24.31 -12.89
C SER A 16 10.78 -23.95 -12.70
N THR A 17 11.59 -24.08 -13.74
CA THR A 17 12.95 -23.53 -13.73
C THR A 17 12.90 -22.02 -13.93
N TRP A 18 14.01 -21.33 -13.64
CA TRP A 18 14.12 -19.90 -13.93
C TRP A 18 13.94 -19.60 -15.43
N ALA A 19 14.45 -20.49 -16.29
CA ALA A 19 14.28 -20.37 -17.74
C ALA A 19 12.81 -20.47 -18.16
N ASP A 20 12.05 -21.41 -17.57
CA ASP A 20 10.61 -21.53 -17.83
C ASP A 20 9.86 -20.27 -17.38
N ALA A 21 10.16 -19.77 -16.18
CA ALA A 21 9.54 -18.58 -15.62
C ALA A 21 9.88 -17.33 -16.45
N LEU A 22 11.13 -17.17 -16.87
CA LEU A 22 11.58 -16.06 -17.71
C LEU A 22 10.90 -16.10 -19.08
N SER A 23 10.86 -17.26 -19.73
CA SER A 23 10.18 -17.41 -21.03
C SER A 23 8.70 -17.05 -20.92
N ALA A 24 8.01 -17.53 -19.88
CA ALA A 24 6.60 -17.23 -19.66
C ALA A 24 6.36 -15.75 -19.36
N PHE A 25 7.21 -15.14 -18.51
CA PHE A 25 7.16 -13.72 -18.18
C PHE A 25 7.33 -12.82 -19.41
N LEU A 26 8.36 -13.07 -20.22
CA LEU A 26 8.61 -12.27 -21.43
C LEU A 26 7.53 -12.47 -22.50
N THR A 27 7.01 -13.69 -22.64
CA THR A 27 5.88 -13.96 -23.55
C THR A 27 4.64 -13.18 -23.11
N ALA A 28 4.31 -13.22 -21.82
CA ALA A 28 3.18 -12.48 -21.27
C ALA A 28 3.32 -10.97 -21.47
N HIS A 29 4.53 -10.41 -21.32
CA HIS A 29 4.79 -8.99 -21.59
C HIS A 29 4.54 -8.63 -23.06
N VAL A 30 5.05 -9.44 -23.99
CA VAL A 30 4.87 -9.23 -25.43
C VAL A 30 3.40 -9.34 -25.83
N ASP A 31 2.68 -10.34 -25.31
CA ASP A 31 1.26 -10.55 -25.60
C ASP A 31 0.38 -9.43 -25.02
N TYR A 32 0.83 -8.78 -23.93
CA TYR A 32 0.14 -7.64 -23.33
C TYR A 32 0.26 -6.36 -24.18
N LYS A 33 1.31 -6.25 -25.00
CA LYS A 33 1.58 -5.06 -25.82
C LYS A 33 0.51 -4.89 -26.89
N GLY A 34 -0.17 -3.74 -26.86
CA GLY A 34 -1.23 -3.41 -27.81
C GLY A 34 -2.62 -3.93 -27.44
N LEU A 35 -2.80 -4.47 -26.24
CA LEU A 35 -4.13 -4.75 -25.71
C LEU A 35 -4.83 -3.46 -25.26
N PHE A 36 -6.14 -3.40 -25.47
CA PHE A 36 -7.00 -2.29 -25.06
C PHE A 36 -8.16 -2.81 -24.22
N ALA A 37 -8.48 -2.09 -23.15
CA ALA A 37 -9.75 -2.25 -22.45
C ALA A 37 -10.78 -1.32 -23.10
N ARG A 38 -11.89 -1.90 -23.55
CA ARG A 38 -13.00 -1.15 -24.14
C ARG A 38 -14.07 -0.90 -23.09
N PHE A 39 -14.52 0.33 -23.00
CA PHE A 39 -15.57 0.78 -22.09
C PHE A 39 -16.66 1.48 -22.90
N ALA A 40 -17.86 1.54 -22.34
CA ALA A 40 -18.94 2.36 -22.83
C ALA A 40 -19.44 3.23 -21.67
N ASN A 41 -19.73 4.51 -21.94
CA ASN A 41 -20.40 5.37 -20.96
C ASN A 41 -21.92 5.10 -20.93
N ASP A 42 -22.62 5.75 -19.99
CA ASP A 42 -24.09 5.61 -19.85
C ASP A 42 -24.88 6.11 -21.08
N GLU A 43 -24.23 6.89 -21.94
CA GLU A 43 -24.78 7.37 -23.21
C GLU A 43 -24.51 6.41 -24.38
N GLY A 44 -23.78 5.31 -24.13
CA GLY A 44 -23.43 4.29 -25.13
C GLY A 44 -22.24 4.65 -26.01
N GLU A 45 -21.50 5.72 -25.70
CA GLU A 45 -20.25 6.06 -26.39
C GLU A 45 -19.13 5.12 -25.94
N GLU A 46 -18.53 4.43 -26.92
CA GLU A 46 -17.42 3.51 -26.67
C GLU A 46 -16.07 4.24 -26.72
N PHE A 47 -15.19 3.92 -25.77
CA PHE A 47 -13.81 4.37 -25.78
C PHE A 47 -12.86 3.25 -25.36
N GLU A 48 -11.61 3.35 -25.79
CA GLU A 48 -10.58 2.35 -25.53
C GLU A 48 -9.45 2.96 -24.70
N ILE A 49 -9.03 2.25 -23.67
CA ILE A 49 -7.87 2.59 -22.85
C ILE A 49 -6.79 1.54 -23.12
N PRO A 50 -5.58 1.93 -23.53
CA PRO A 50 -4.47 0.99 -23.68
C PRO A 50 -4.16 0.33 -22.33
N LEU A 51 -4.08 -1.00 -22.33
CA LEU A 51 -3.62 -1.74 -21.17
C LEU A 51 -2.10 -1.58 -21.05
N THR A 52 -1.65 -1.21 -19.85
CA THR A 52 -0.21 -1.12 -19.53
C THR A 52 0.13 -2.11 -18.43
N ASP A 53 1.15 -2.94 -18.64
CA ASP A 53 1.63 -3.81 -17.57
C ASP A 53 2.54 -3.06 -16.60
N ALA A 54 2.91 -3.73 -15.51
CA ALA A 54 3.76 -3.15 -14.49
C ALA A 54 5.25 -3.12 -14.88
N TRP A 55 5.63 -3.53 -16.10
CA TRP A 55 7.02 -3.75 -16.51
C TRP A 55 7.47 -2.84 -17.66
N GLY A 56 6.51 -2.22 -18.37
CA GLY A 56 6.77 -1.27 -19.44
C GLY A 56 7.07 0.17 -18.98
N GLU A 57 7.55 0.97 -19.93
CA GLU A 57 7.99 2.36 -19.74
C GLU A 57 6.91 3.25 -19.08
N THR A 58 5.63 3.10 -19.46
CA THR A 58 4.54 3.90 -18.90
C THR A 58 4.40 3.71 -17.40
N TYR A 59 4.57 2.48 -16.90
CA TYR A 59 4.52 2.22 -15.47
C TYR A 59 5.71 2.90 -14.76
N SER A 60 6.92 2.77 -15.30
CA SER A 60 8.12 3.44 -14.75
C SER A 60 7.95 4.95 -14.68
N LYS A 61 7.47 5.59 -15.76
CA LYS A 61 7.15 7.03 -15.79
C LYS A 61 6.12 7.42 -14.73
N LYS A 62 5.08 6.60 -14.54
CA LYS A 62 4.07 6.81 -13.50
C LYS A 62 4.69 6.78 -12.10
N GLN A 63 5.59 5.83 -11.81
CA GLN A 63 6.22 5.78 -10.50
C GLN A 63 7.20 6.94 -10.28
N TYR A 64 7.94 7.36 -11.31
CA TYR A 64 8.77 8.57 -11.25
C TYR A 64 7.94 9.82 -10.94
N ALA A 65 6.82 10.00 -11.64
CA ALA A 65 5.91 11.12 -11.39
C ALA A 65 5.38 11.13 -9.94
N ARG A 66 5.13 9.95 -9.36
CA ARG A 66 4.74 9.80 -7.95
C ARG A 66 5.87 10.19 -6.99
N ALA A 67 7.11 9.82 -7.29
CA ALA A 67 8.25 10.20 -6.45
C ALA A 67 8.48 11.72 -6.49
N LEU A 68 8.34 12.35 -7.66
CA LEU A 68 8.37 13.81 -7.79
C LEU A 68 7.18 14.49 -7.08
N ALA A 69 5.99 13.87 -7.08
CA ALA A 69 4.84 14.37 -6.32
C ALA A 69 5.14 14.43 -4.83
N LEU A 70 5.79 13.42 -4.26
CA LEU A 70 6.19 13.43 -2.85
C LEU A 70 7.16 14.56 -2.53
N GLN A 71 8.19 14.74 -3.36
CA GLN A 71 9.14 15.83 -3.20
C GLN A 71 8.43 17.18 -3.12
N ARG A 72 7.47 17.43 -4.02
CA ARG A 72 6.66 18.66 -4.02
C ARG A 72 5.78 18.81 -2.80
N GLN A 73 5.12 17.74 -2.37
CA GLN A 73 4.20 17.82 -1.23
C GLN A 73 4.94 17.98 0.09
N MET A 74 6.11 17.37 0.26
CA MET A 74 6.90 17.44 1.48
C MET A 74 7.71 18.74 1.55
N GLY A 75 8.48 19.05 0.51
CA GLY A 75 9.41 20.18 0.49
C GLY A 75 9.01 21.37 -0.37
N GLY A 76 7.83 21.34 -0.99
CA GLY A 76 7.35 22.38 -1.90
C GLY A 76 7.97 22.29 -3.31
N GLY A 77 7.57 23.22 -4.17
CA GLY A 77 8.13 23.39 -5.52
C GLY A 77 7.08 23.51 -6.62
N GLU A 78 7.54 23.78 -7.85
CA GLU A 78 6.67 24.01 -9.00
C GLU A 78 6.07 22.69 -9.53
N ARG A 79 4.76 22.67 -9.75
CA ARG A 79 4.05 21.56 -10.39
C ARG A 79 4.16 21.65 -11.91
N PRO A 80 4.15 20.51 -12.63
CA PRO A 80 4.14 20.51 -14.09
C PRO A 80 2.96 21.26 -14.73
N SER A 81 1.85 21.41 -14.01
CA SER A 81 0.67 22.18 -14.41
C SER A 81 0.82 23.70 -14.26
N GLY A 82 1.94 24.17 -13.70
CA GLY A 82 2.28 25.59 -13.55
C GLY A 82 1.87 26.23 -12.22
N GLY A 83 1.24 25.48 -11.30
CA GLY A 83 1.02 25.90 -9.92
C GLY A 83 2.20 25.60 -9.00
N GLU A 84 2.15 26.12 -7.77
CA GLU A 84 3.17 25.86 -6.74
C GLU A 84 2.62 24.97 -5.63
N ALA A 85 3.44 24.00 -5.19
CA ALA A 85 3.20 23.22 -4.00
C ALA A 85 3.77 23.92 -2.77
N VAL A 86 2.92 24.10 -1.77
CA VAL A 86 3.32 24.52 -0.43
C VAL A 86 3.91 23.31 0.29
N ALA A 87 5.09 23.47 0.87
CA ALA A 87 5.73 22.43 1.66
C ALA A 87 4.84 22.08 2.87
N ALA A 88 4.55 20.80 3.05
CA ALA A 88 3.86 20.31 4.25
C ALA A 88 4.78 20.23 5.46
N TRP A 89 6.09 20.08 5.25
CA TRP A 89 7.09 19.90 6.28
C TRP A 89 8.09 21.05 6.28
N GLU A 90 8.57 21.42 7.46
CA GLU A 90 9.48 22.55 7.63
C GLU A 90 10.92 22.21 7.22
N SER A 91 11.37 20.99 7.54
CA SER A 91 12.72 20.50 7.23
C SER A 91 12.69 19.04 6.74
N PRO A 92 12.18 18.77 5.54
CA PRO A 92 12.02 17.41 5.03
C PRO A 92 13.37 16.70 4.85
N ALA A 93 13.54 15.54 5.46
CA ALA A 93 14.71 14.68 5.34
C ALA A 93 14.32 13.26 4.91
N THR A 94 15.32 12.46 4.55
CA THR A 94 15.11 11.06 4.17
C THR A 94 16.16 10.13 4.75
N ALA A 95 15.75 8.89 4.98
CA ALA A 95 16.63 7.76 5.24
C ALA A 95 16.39 6.69 4.20
N MET A 96 17.45 6.03 3.73
CA MET A 96 17.37 4.81 2.94
C MET A 96 17.82 3.65 3.81
N LEU A 97 16.94 2.67 3.98
CA LEU A 97 17.25 1.42 4.67
C LEU A 97 17.30 0.30 3.63
N THR A 98 18.39 -0.46 3.61
CA THR A 98 18.58 -1.57 2.68
C THR A 98 18.47 -2.90 3.42
N PHE A 99 17.52 -3.73 3.02
CA PHE A 99 17.29 -5.07 3.55
C PHE A 99 17.70 -6.13 2.53
N THR A 100 18.57 -7.04 2.95
CA THR A 100 19.10 -8.10 2.11
C THR A 100 19.16 -9.43 2.85
N ALA A 101 19.20 -10.51 2.09
CA ALA A 101 19.30 -11.87 2.60
C ALA A 101 20.33 -12.64 1.77
N SER A 102 20.98 -13.64 2.36
CA SER A 102 21.87 -14.54 1.64
C SER A 102 21.05 -15.51 0.78
N SER A 103 21.43 -15.67 -0.49
CA SER A 103 20.93 -16.75 -1.35
C SER A 103 21.59 -18.10 -1.08
N VAL A 104 22.62 -18.14 -0.23
CA VAL A 104 23.40 -19.34 0.14
C VAL A 104 23.70 -19.39 1.64
N PRO A 105 22.69 -19.24 2.53
CA PRO A 105 22.92 -19.09 3.97
C PRO A 105 23.67 -20.27 4.60
N ASN A 106 23.46 -21.48 4.07
CA ASN A 106 24.12 -22.72 4.53
C ASN A 106 25.06 -23.32 3.47
N GLY A 107 25.52 -22.52 2.51
CA GLY A 107 26.33 -22.98 1.37
C GLY A 107 25.52 -23.63 0.23
N GLU A 108 24.23 -23.90 0.43
CA GLU A 108 23.30 -24.36 -0.59
C GLU A 108 22.42 -23.22 -1.08
N ARG A 109 22.16 -23.18 -2.39
CA ARG A 109 21.35 -22.14 -3.04
C ARG A 109 19.87 -22.34 -2.70
N ILE A 110 19.25 -21.35 -2.09
CA ILE A 110 17.80 -21.39 -1.81
C ILE A 110 16.98 -20.94 -3.02
N SER A 111 15.70 -21.30 -3.01
CA SER A 111 14.75 -20.86 -4.03
C SER A 111 14.67 -19.32 -4.08
N PRO A 112 14.69 -18.67 -5.26
CA PRO A 112 14.56 -17.22 -5.35
C PRO A 112 13.20 -16.69 -4.85
N VAL A 113 12.15 -17.51 -4.92
CA VAL A 113 10.82 -17.18 -4.37
C VAL A 113 10.86 -17.23 -2.84
N GLU A 114 11.45 -18.28 -2.26
CA GLU A 114 11.61 -18.42 -0.80
C GLU A 114 12.45 -17.26 -0.22
N HIS A 115 13.54 -16.89 -0.89
CA HIS A 115 14.34 -15.73 -0.54
C HIS A 115 13.55 -14.42 -0.59
N THR A 116 12.79 -14.20 -1.68
CA THR A 116 11.96 -13.00 -1.85
C THR A 116 10.85 -12.93 -0.79
N ASP A 117 10.24 -14.06 -0.47
CA ASP A 117 9.19 -14.18 0.53
C ASP A 117 9.73 -13.84 1.92
N ALA A 118 10.87 -14.41 2.32
CA ALA A 118 11.53 -14.11 3.59
C ALA A 118 11.86 -12.61 3.75
N LEU A 119 12.25 -11.92 2.67
CA LEU A 119 12.50 -10.48 2.69
C LEU A 119 11.19 -9.68 2.89
N HIS A 120 10.16 -9.95 2.09
CA HIS A 120 8.88 -9.24 2.18
C HIS A 120 8.17 -9.50 3.51
N GLU A 121 8.27 -10.73 4.03
CA GLU A 121 7.68 -11.12 5.31
C GLU A 121 8.42 -10.48 6.48
N SER A 122 9.72 -10.23 6.37
CA SER A 122 10.43 -9.47 7.42
C SER A 122 9.86 -8.06 7.60
N PHE A 123 9.38 -7.43 6.51
CA PHE A 123 8.72 -6.13 6.54
C PHE A 123 7.21 -6.23 6.78
N SER A 124 6.81 -6.99 7.80
CA SER A 124 5.42 -7.16 8.23
C SER A 124 5.05 -6.33 9.46
N TYR A 125 3.75 -6.32 9.79
CA TYR A 125 3.28 -6.02 11.15
C TYR A 125 3.83 -7.04 12.14
N ASP A 126 3.98 -6.65 13.40
CA ASP A 126 4.70 -7.37 14.47
C ASP A 126 6.20 -7.62 14.17
N GLY A 127 6.72 -7.05 13.08
CA GLY A 127 8.10 -7.18 12.61
C GLY A 127 8.75 -5.82 12.37
N VAL A 128 9.51 -5.70 11.27
CA VAL A 128 10.30 -4.49 10.96
C VAL A 128 9.42 -3.26 10.79
N ARG A 129 8.19 -3.40 10.28
CA ARG A 129 7.31 -2.24 10.04
C ARG A 129 6.87 -1.56 11.34
N ASP A 130 6.58 -2.33 12.38
CA ASP A 130 6.20 -1.78 13.68
C ASP A 130 7.42 -1.22 14.43
N THR A 131 8.60 -1.85 14.28
CA THR A 131 9.84 -1.25 14.78
C THR A 131 10.13 0.08 14.10
N LEU A 132 9.98 0.17 12.78
CA LEU A 132 10.13 1.44 12.06
C LEU A 132 9.14 2.49 12.60
N ARG A 133 7.85 2.16 12.74
CA ARG A 133 6.88 3.08 13.34
C ARG A 133 7.32 3.55 14.72
N ASN A 134 7.72 2.63 15.60
CA ASN A 134 8.13 2.96 16.95
C ASN A 134 9.41 3.82 16.96
N THR A 135 10.36 3.55 16.06
CA THR A 135 11.53 4.41 15.86
C THR A 135 11.10 5.83 15.51
N MET A 136 10.21 6.01 14.53
CA MET A 136 9.76 7.33 14.12
C MET A 136 8.93 8.05 15.19
N GLU A 137 7.92 7.39 15.75
CA GLU A 137 6.93 8.04 16.62
C GLU A 137 7.39 8.10 18.09
N TYR A 138 8.05 7.07 18.60
CA TYR A 138 8.41 7.00 20.02
C TYR A 138 9.86 7.41 20.30
N HIS A 139 10.81 7.08 19.41
CA HIS A 139 12.22 7.39 19.62
C HIS A 139 12.61 8.76 19.04
N LEU A 140 12.08 9.10 17.85
CA LEU A 140 12.30 10.40 17.23
C LEU A 140 11.21 11.43 17.57
N GLY A 141 10.09 10.99 18.16
CA GLY A 141 9.05 11.89 18.66
C GLY A 141 8.19 12.54 17.57
N LEU A 142 8.13 11.93 16.38
CA LEU A 142 7.35 12.44 15.25
C LEU A 142 5.89 12.03 15.36
N GLU A 143 4.99 12.91 14.96
CA GLU A 143 3.58 12.59 14.79
C GLU A 143 3.36 11.72 13.54
N ALA A 144 2.21 11.04 13.49
CA ALA A 144 1.93 10.05 12.44
C ALA A 144 1.89 10.63 11.01
N ASP A 145 1.71 11.94 10.85
CA ASP A 145 1.70 12.68 9.59
C ASP A 145 3.03 13.38 9.27
N GLU A 146 3.99 13.37 10.20
CA GLU A 146 5.34 13.92 10.03
C GLU A 146 6.32 12.90 9.44
N TRP A 147 5.87 11.68 9.12
CA TRP A 147 6.71 10.68 8.47
C TRP A 147 5.94 9.71 7.58
N GLY A 148 6.67 9.00 6.73
CA GLY A 148 6.14 7.93 5.92
C GLY A 148 7.24 7.10 5.28
N TYR A 149 6.86 6.04 4.57
CA TYR A 149 7.83 5.20 3.87
C TYR A 149 7.36 4.78 2.48
N TRP A 150 8.32 4.50 1.63
CA TRP A 150 8.15 3.82 0.35
C TRP A 150 9.14 2.65 0.30
N LEU A 151 8.61 1.44 0.26
CA LEU A 151 9.37 0.22 0.03
C LEU A 151 9.42 -0.06 -1.47
N GLN A 152 10.62 -0.32 -1.96
CA GLN A 152 10.94 -0.63 -3.34
C GLN A 152 11.81 -1.89 -3.37
N ALA A 153 11.41 -2.87 -4.18
CA ALA A 153 12.20 -4.06 -4.40
C ALA A 153 13.03 -3.95 -5.68
N GLU A 154 14.21 -4.55 -5.66
CA GLU A 154 15.17 -4.52 -6.75
C GLU A 154 16.01 -5.81 -6.87
N PRO A 155 16.63 -6.05 -8.03
CA PRO A 155 17.63 -7.10 -8.17
C PRO A 155 18.98 -6.69 -7.59
N HIS A 156 19.59 -7.60 -6.85
CA HIS A 156 21.03 -7.56 -6.60
C HIS A 156 21.85 -7.70 -7.89
N GLY A 157 23.00 -7.03 -7.91
CA GLY A 157 23.97 -7.12 -9.01
C GLY A 157 23.76 -6.08 -10.12
N MET A 158 22.75 -5.22 -10.03
CA MET A 158 22.56 -4.10 -10.95
C MET A 158 23.74 -3.11 -10.86
N GLY A 159 24.34 -2.76 -12.00
CA GLY A 159 25.48 -1.83 -12.08
C GLY A 159 26.86 -2.42 -11.74
N GLY A 160 26.91 -3.67 -11.28
CA GLY A 160 28.15 -4.44 -11.08
C GLY A 160 28.47 -5.36 -12.25
N ASP A 161 29.40 -6.31 -12.06
CA ASP A 161 29.72 -7.33 -13.06
C ASP A 161 28.72 -8.51 -13.11
N GLY A 162 27.65 -8.45 -12.31
CA GLY A 162 26.62 -9.48 -12.24
C GLY A 162 27.06 -10.77 -11.54
N THR A 163 28.23 -10.81 -10.88
CA THR A 163 28.82 -12.07 -10.36
C THR A 163 28.62 -12.32 -8.87
N GLY A 164 27.96 -11.40 -8.15
CA GLY A 164 27.70 -11.52 -6.72
C GLY A 164 26.88 -12.77 -6.38
N MET A 165 27.07 -13.34 -5.18
CA MET A 165 26.33 -14.54 -4.79
C MET A 165 24.80 -14.35 -4.87
N ASN A 166 24.33 -13.12 -4.62
CA ASN A 166 22.92 -12.76 -4.68
C ASN A 166 22.48 -12.20 -6.04
N ALA A 167 23.30 -12.21 -7.09
CA ALA A 167 22.90 -11.69 -8.40
C ALA A 167 21.53 -12.25 -8.82
N CYS A 168 20.66 -11.38 -9.33
CA CYS A 168 19.27 -11.69 -9.71
C CYS A 168 18.29 -11.98 -8.53
N TYR A 169 18.75 -12.05 -7.28
CA TYR A 169 17.89 -12.16 -6.10
C TYR A 169 17.41 -10.78 -5.63
N THR A 170 16.34 -10.75 -4.84
CA THR A 170 15.72 -9.52 -4.36
C THR A 170 16.59 -8.83 -3.30
N HIS A 171 16.63 -7.50 -3.26
CA HIS A 171 16.77 -6.74 -2.03
C HIS A 171 15.64 -5.71 -1.93
N LEU A 172 15.43 -5.18 -0.74
CA LEU A 172 14.42 -4.15 -0.50
C LEU A 172 15.11 -2.86 -0.05
N HIS A 173 14.73 -1.77 -0.70
CA HIS A 173 15.03 -0.41 -0.28
C HIS A 173 13.79 0.18 0.38
N VAL A 174 13.91 0.68 1.61
CA VAL A 174 12.87 1.41 2.30
C VAL A 174 13.31 2.85 2.44
N GLY A 175 12.79 3.69 1.54
CA GLY A 175 12.91 5.14 1.63
C GLY A 175 11.96 5.65 2.71
N VAL A 176 12.49 6.10 3.83
CA VAL A 176 11.78 6.75 4.91
C VAL A 176 11.85 8.25 4.69
N TYR A 177 10.71 8.93 4.79
CA TYR A 177 10.57 10.36 4.66
C TYR A 177 10.09 10.90 6.00
N PHE A 178 10.65 12.01 6.46
CA PHE A 178 10.24 12.61 7.72
C PHE A 178 10.54 14.10 7.78
N ASP A 179 9.80 14.83 8.60
CA ASP A 179 10.16 16.19 8.98
C ASP A 179 11.25 16.15 10.05
N ALA A 180 12.38 16.79 9.79
CA ALA A 180 13.54 16.84 10.68
C ALA A 180 13.71 18.20 11.37
N PHE A 181 12.66 19.04 11.40
CA PHE A 181 12.75 20.40 11.90
C PHE A 181 13.34 20.51 13.32
N GLU A 182 12.95 19.61 14.21
CA GLU A 182 13.45 19.56 15.60
C GLU A 182 14.49 18.45 15.83
N LEU A 183 14.99 17.81 14.77
CA LEU A 183 15.87 16.64 14.86
C LEU A 183 17.32 16.95 14.48
N ASP A 184 18.24 16.34 15.22
CA ASP A 184 19.65 16.26 14.85
C ASP A 184 19.90 14.98 14.03
N LEU A 185 20.18 15.14 12.73
CA LEU A 185 20.36 14.00 11.83
C LEU A 185 21.53 13.10 12.20
N GLU A 186 22.58 13.62 12.86
CA GLU A 186 23.67 12.78 13.36
C GLU A 186 23.18 11.81 14.46
N ALA A 187 22.19 12.24 15.26
CA ALA A 187 21.56 11.42 16.28
C ALA A 187 20.42 10.52 15.74
N VAL A 188 19.84 10.87 14.58
CA VAL A 188 18.80 10.07 13.91
C VAL A 188 19.35 8.76 13.33
N GLY A 189 20.54 8.78 12.73
CA GLY A 189 21.14 7.62 12.08
C GLY A 189 21.20 6.37 12.98
N PRO A 190 21.75 6.48 14.21
CA PRO A 190 21.77 5.38 15.17
C PRO A 190 20.39 4.83 15.55
N GLU A 191 19.31 5.61 15.48
CA GLU A 191 17.97 5.11 15.81
C GLU A 191 17.43 4.14 14.74
N PHE A 192 17.93 4.24 13.49
CA PHE A 192 17.60 3.30 12.43
C PHE A 192 18.32 1.94 12.54
N GLU A 193 19.39 1.86 13.34
CA GLU A 193 20.06 0.58 13.66
C GLU A 193 19.05 -0.43 14.24
N ARG A 194 18.07 0.04 15.04
CA ARG A 194 16.99 -0.79 15.60
C ARG A 194 16.16 -1.49 14.51
N VAL A 195 15.95 -0.81 13.38
CA VAL A 195 15.17 -1.32 12.25
C VAL A 195 15.97 -2.38 11.51
N ILE A 196 17.27 -2.15 11.31
CA ILE A 196 18.20 -3.14 10.74
C ILE A 196 18.32 -4.36 11.65
N ASP A 197 18.52 -4.16 12.95
CA ASP A 197 18.58 -5.22 13.96
C ASP A 197 17.31 -6.06 13.92
N LYS A 198 16.14 -5.43 13.83
CA LYS A 198 14.88 -6.17 13.72
C LYS A 198 14.81 -6.99 12.43
N HIS A 199 15.30 -6.46 11.31
CA HIS A 199 15.35 -7.20 10.06
C HIS A 199 16.25 -8.44 10.18
N VAL A 200 17.45 -8.29 10.76
CA VAL A 200 18.39 -9.39 11.01
C VAL A 200 17.80 -10.41 12.00
N GLU A 201 17.02 -9.97 12.98
CA GLU A 201 16.35 -10.84 13.95
C GLU A 201 15.28 -11.72 13.30
N VAL A 202 14.43 -11.16 12.43
CA VAL A 202 13.23 -11.85 11.93
C VAL A 202 13.38 -12.46 10.53
N CYS A 203 14.35 -12.00 9.73
CA CYS A 203 14.62 -12.57 8.42
C CYS A 203 15.66 -13.70 8.55
N GLU A 204 15.22 -14.94 8.36
CA GLU A 204 16.03 -16.16 8.54
C GLU A 204 17.38 -16.13 7.79
N TYR A 205 17.41 -15.48 6.63
CA TYR A 205 18.58 -15.45 5.75
C TYR A 205 19.38 -14.15 5.83
N ALA A 206 18.95 -13.20 6.66
CA ALA A 206 19.70 -11.98 6.92
C ALA A 206 20.84 -12.26 7.91
N SER A 207 21.89 -11.45 7.83
CA SER A 207 23.01 -11.53 8.76
C SER A 207 23.53 -10.13 9.05
N PHE A 208 24.06 -9.94 10.26
CA PHE A 208 24.71 -8.70 10.65
C PHE A 208 25.88 -8.35 9.74
N SER A 209 26.68 -9.34 9.29
CA SER A 209 27.81 -9.08 8.39
C SER A 209 27.41 -8.47 7.04
N ALA A 210 26.16 -8.66 6.61
CA ALA A 210 25.62 -8.03 5.40
C ALA A 210 24.94 -6.68 5.67
N HIS A 211 24.80 -6.30 6.93
CA HIS A 211 24.19 -5.06 7.41
C HIS A 211 25.05 -4.42 8.51
N ASP A 212 26.37 -4.54 8.39
CA ASP A 212 27.28 -4.00 9.41
C ASP A 212 27.31 -2.48 9.28
N TYR A 213 26.78 -1.80 10.29
CA TYR A 213 26.72 -0.34 10.37
C TYR A 213 27.73 0.22 11.40
N THR A 214 28.63 -0.60 11.95
CA THR A 214 29.51 -0.21 13.07
C THR A 214 30.52 0.90 12.71
N ASP A 215 30.88 1.01 11.44
CA ASP A 215 31.81 2.01 10.89
C ASP A 215 31.13 2.92 9.83
N THR A 216 29.79 3.00 9.82
CA THR A 216 29.03 3.77 8.83
C THR A 216 28.93 5.25 9.20
N ASP A 217 29.31 6.13 8.28
CA ASP A 217 28.97 7.56 8.34
C ASP A 217 27.62 7.77 7.66
N TYR A 218 26.55 7.83 8.45
CA TYR A 218 25.18 7.86 7.92
C TYR A 218 24.89 9.00 6.94
N LEU A 219 25.60 10.12 6.99
CA LEU A 219 25.34 11.29 6.13
C LEU A 219 26.20 11.30 4.87
N ASN A 220 27.35 10.60 4.88
CA ASN A 220 28.32 10.64 3.78
C ASN A 220 28.49 9.29 3.07
N ASP A 221 28.08 8.19 3.69
CA ASP A 221 28.12 6.85 3.11
C ASP A 221 26.79 6.50 2.45
N SER A 222 26.81 6.29 1.13
CA SER A 222 25.66 5.87 0.34
C SER A 222 25.58 4.36 0.14
N ASP A 223 26.63 3.61 0.51
CA ASP A 223 26.79 2.20 0.19
C ASP A 223 26.47 1.29 1.39
N GLY A 224 26.26 1.89 2.57
CA GLY A 224 25.84 1.22 3.80
C GLY A 224 24.37 0.74 3.78
N CYS A 225 24.00 -0.04 4.80
CA CYS A 225 22.61 -0.48 4.97
C CYS A 225 21.67 0.62 5.50
N ILE A 226 22.23 1.73 5.98
CA ILE A 226 21.54 2.95 6.43
C ILE A 226 22.25 4.14 5.80
N SER A 227 21.52 5.03 5.13
CA SER A 227 22.04 6.33 4.67
C SER A 227 20.99 7.42 4.86
N LEU A 228 21.40 8.60 5.31
CA LEU A 228 20.57 9.77 5.54
C LEU A 228 20.88 10.88 4.53
N ASN A 229 19.86 11.64 4.14
CA ASN A 229 20.02 12.84 3.32
C ASN A 229 19.24 14.02 3.91
N THR A 230 19.90 15.18 3.98
CA THR A 230 19.37 16.44 4.56
C THR A 230 18.38 17.17 3.64
N GLY A 231 17.59 16.44 2.87
CA GLY A 231 16.67 17.01 1.91
C GLY A 231 15.91 15.93 1.13
N VAL A 232 14.76 16.31 0.58
CA VAL A 232 14.01 15.49 -0.39
C VAL A 232 14.32 15.86 -1.84
N GLU A 233 15.12 16.90 -2.08
CA GLU A 233 15.53 17.32 -3.42
C GLU A 233 16.32 16.22 -4.12
N ASN A 234 15.99 15.94 -5.38
CA ASN A 234 16.55 14.83 -6.17
C ASN A 234 16.22 13.42 -5.65
N MET A 235 15.42 13.26 -4.58
CA MET A 235 14.96 11.96 -4.11
C MET A 235 14.04 11.28 -5.12
N GLY A 236 13.25 12.05 -5.87
CA GLY A 236 12.46 11.53 -6.99
C GLY A 236 13.34 10.88 -8.06
N SER A 237 14.52 11.44 -8.31
CA SER A 237 15.53 10.90 -9.23
C SER A 237 16.30 9.74 -8.60
N TYR A 238 16.61 9.80 -7.30
CA TYR A 238 17.27 8.74 -6.54
C TYR A 238 16.39 7.48 -6.51
N LEU A 239 15.16 7.56 -6.00
CA LEU A 239 14.21 6.45 -6.03
C LEU A 239 13.89 5.99 -7.45
N ALA A 240 13.81 6.88 -8.44
CA ALA A 240 13.61 6.42 -9.82
C ALA A 240 14.82 5.73 -10.42
N ALA A 241 16.05 6.03 -9.98
CA ALA A 241 17.23 5.26 -10.32
C ALA A 241 17.09 3.82 -9.80
N TYR A 242 16.65 3.67 -8.55
CA TYR A 242 16.31 2.40 -7.87
C TYR A 242 15.13 1.66 -8.54
N MET A 243 14.10 2.37 -9.00
CA MET A 243 13.00 1.76 -9.77
C MET A 243 13.40 1.23 -11.16
N GLY A 244 14.71 1.18 -11.43
CA GLY A 244 15.33 0.81 -12.69
C GLY A 244 15.21 1.97 -13.64
N GLY A 245 16.02 3.02 -13.39
CA GLY A 245 16.09 4.34 -14.07
C GLY A 245 16.19 4.36 -15.60
N TYR A 246 15.92 3.24 -16.23
CA TYR A 246 15.71 3.06 -17.63
C TYR A 246 14.20 3.12 -17.93
N THR A 247 13.79 4.23 -18.54
CA THR A 247 12.58 4.31 -19.38
C THR A 247 12.63 3.34 -20.57
N GLU A 248 13.72 2.59 -20.71
CA GLU A 248 13.90 1.52 -21.69
C GLU A 248 12.82 0.44 -21.54
N GLU A 249 12.51 -0.17 -22.67
CA GLU A 249 11.59 -1.30 -22.78
C GLU A 249 12.12 -2.50 -21.99
N LEU A 250 11.22 -3.36 -21.51
CA LEU A 250 11.60 -4.48 -20.64
C LEU A 250 12.69 -5.36 -21.26
N LEU A 251 12.61 -5.62 -22.57
CA LEU A 251 13.54 -6.50 -23.30
C LEU A 251 14.97 -5.95 -23.41
N ASP A 252 15.16 -4.64 -23.21
CA ASP A 252 16.47 -4.00 -23.23
C ASP A 252 17.14 -4.00 -21.85
N LYS A 253 16.42 -4.43 -20.80
CA LYS A 253 16.95 -4.48 -19.43
C LYS A 253 17.98 -5.60 -19.24
N PRO A 254 18.92 -5.44 -18.30
CA PRO A 254 19.91 -6.47 -17.97
C PRO A 254 19.28 -7.81 -17.57
N VAL A 255 20.05 -8.90 -17.75
CA VAL A 255 19.59 -10.25 -17.45
C VAL A 255 19.20 -10.42 -15.98
N GLU A 256 19.87 -9.71 -15.07
CA GLU A 256 19.59 -9.69 -13.64
C GLU A 256 18.19 -9.15 -13.37
N TYR A 257 17.81 -8.07 -14.05
CA TYR A 257 16.48 -7.47 -13.94
C TYR A 257 15.41 -8.38 -14.53
N LEU A 258 15.67 -8.99 -15.69
CA LEU A 258 14.72 -9.90 -16.34
C LEU A 258 14.48 -11.15 -15.49
N ALA A 259 15.56 -11.73 -14.96
CA ALA A 259 15.54 -12.89 -14.10
C ALA A 259 14.78 -12.58 -12.80
N TRP A 260 15.12 -11.50 -12.13
CA TRP A 260 14.40 -11.02 -10.95
C TRP A 260 12.93 -10.72 -11.24
N GLY A 261 12.64 -10.11 -12.40
CA GLY A 261 11.29 -9.77 -12.79
C GLY A 261 10.39 -11.00 -12.97
N ALA A 262 10.96 -12.08 -13.51
CA ALA A 262 10.28 -13.37 -13.61
C ALA A 262 9.89 -13.94 -12.24
N ILE A 263 10.69 -13.70 -11.18
CA ILE A 263 10.35 -14.11 -9.80
C ILE A 263 9.09 -13.35 -9.34
N TYR A 264 9.07 -12.02 -9.45
CA TYR A 264 7.92 -11.21 -9.01
C TYR A 264 6.65 -11.50 -9.79
N TRP A 265 6.79 -11.69 -11.11
CA TRP A 265 5.67 -12.04 -11.96
C TRP A 265 5.12 -13.43 -11.61
N SER A 266 5.97 -14.44 -11.46
CA SER A 266 5.54 -15.81 -11.16
C SER A 266 4.98 -15.99 -9.75
N ALA A 267 5.54 -15.28 -8.76
CA ALA A 267 5.07 -15.30 -7.37
C ALA A 267 3.92 -14.32 -7.10
N ALA A 268 3.45 -13.57 -8.12
CA ALA A 268 2.43 -12.53 -7.99
C ALA A 268 2.74 -11.51 -6.86
N ARG A 269 4.02 -11.20 -6.66
CA ARG A 269 4.48 -10.28 -5.61
C ARG A 269 4.41 -8.82 -6.07
N ARG A 270 4.17 -7.91 -5.12
CA ARG A 270 4.21 -6.46 -5.38
C ARG A 270 5.63 -5.95 -5.21
N ARG A 271 6.15 -5.25 -6.22
CA ARG A 271 7.50 -4.64 -6.18
C ARG A 271 7.61 -3.40 -5.31
N THR A 272 6.49 -2.73 -5.05
CA THR A 272 6.45 -1.50 -4.26
C THR A 272 5.29 -1.52 -3.29
N SER A 273 5.53 -1.02 -2.09
CA SER A 273 4.50 -0.69 -1.10
C SER A 273 4.81 0.68 -0.50
N ARG A 274 3.80 1.35 0.05
CA ARG A 274 3.93 2.70 0.62
C ARG A 274 3.11 2.80 1.88
N SER A 275 3.52 3.68 2.78
CA SER A 275 2.67 4.11 3.88
C SER A 275 1.42 4.82 3.36
N LYS A 276 0.42 4.95 4.23
CA LYS A 276 -0.82 5.64 3.91
C LYS A 276 -0.55 7.11 3.58
N ILE A 277 0.21 7.79 4.44
CA ILE A 277 0.61 9.19 4.29
C ILE A 277 1.24 9.47 2.92
N VAL A 278 2.23 8.66 2.51
CA VAL A 278 2.89 8.81 1.21
C VAL A 278 1.89 8.62 0.06
N THR A 279 0.95 7.69 0.18
CA THR A 279 -0.11 7.49 -0.82
C THR A 279 -1.06 8.68 -0.91
N GLU A 280 -1.42 9.26 0.24
CA GLU A 280 -2.29 10.43 0.37
C GLU A 280 -1.63 11.70 -0.20
N ALA A 281 -0.35 11.93 0.08
CA ALA A 281 0.42 13.03 -0.49
C ALA A 281 0.48 12.96 -2.02
N ILE A 282 0.80 11.80 -2.59
CA ILE A 282 0.77 11.58 -4.04
C ILE A 282 -0.61 11.88 -4.64
N ALA A 283 -1.68 11.45 -3.96
CA ALA A 283 -3.04 11.67 -4.42
C ALA A 283 -3.44 13.15 -4.38
N ALA A 284 -3.03 13.88 -3.34
CA ALA A 284 -3.24 15.32 -3.19
C ALA A 284 -2.53 16.10 -4.29
N ASP A 285 -1.27 15.78 -4.59
CA ASP A 285 -0.54 16.43 -5.69
C ASP A 285 -1.24 16.21 -7.04
N ALA A 286 -1.63 14.97 -7.34
CA ALA A 286 -2.36 14.68 -8.57
C ALA A 286 -3.75 15.36 -8.59
N CYS A 287 -4.37 15.57 -7.43
CA CYS A 287 -5.63 16.30 -7.29
C CYS A 287 -5.46 17.78 -7.63
N GLU A 288 -4.41 18.43 -7.12
CA GLU A 288 -4.11 19.82 -7.47
C GLU A 288 -3.81 19.99 -8.96
N GLN A 289 -2.96 19.13 -9.52
CA GLN A 289 -2.64 19.20 -10.95
C GLN A 289 -3.89 19.04 -11.84
N ARG A 290 -4.88 18.24 -11.40
CA ARG A 290 -6.17 18.13 -12.08
C ARG A 290 -7.02 19.40 -11.96
N ALA A 291 -6.94 20.13 -10.86
CA ALA A 291 -7.65 21.41 -10.70
C ALA A 291 -7.00 22.52 -11.53
N GLU A 292 -5.67 22.48 -11.67
CA GLU A 292 -4.88 23.44 -12.45
C GLU A 292 -4.94 23.17 -13.96
N SER A 293 -5.18 21.93 -14.38
CA SER A 293 -5.18 21.53 -15.80
C SER A 293 -6.46 21.92 -16.53
N PRO A 294 -6.38 22.63 -17.68
CA PRO A 294 -7.56 22.95 -18.49
C PRO A 294 -8.16 21.72 -19.20
N GLU A 295 -7.47 20.59 -19.23
CA GLU A 295 -7.94 19.33 -19.83
C GLU A 295 -8.78 18.49 -18.85
N SER A 296 -8.88 18.93 -17.60
CA SER A 296 -9.61 18.25 -16.53
C SER A 296 -10.92 18.96 -16.23
N ASN A 297 -11.97 18.19 -15.95
CA ASN A 297 -13.27 18.71 -15.50
C ASN A 297 -13.29 19.06 -14.00
N GLN A 298 -12.21 18.76 -13.26
CA GLN A 298 -12.09 19.13 -11.86
C GLN A 298 -11.72 20.61 -11.76
N THR A 299 -12.58 21.41 -11.12
CA THR A 299 -12.32 22.85 -10.93
C THR A 299 -11.87 23.20 -9.51
N ASP A 300 -12.15 22.33 -8.56
CA ASP A 300 -11.83 22.57 -7.16
C ASP A 300 -10.42 22.04 -6.83
N PRO A 301 -9.53 22.89 -6.27
CA PRO A 301 -8.24 22.45 -5.75
C PRO A 301 -8.40 21.49 -4.58
N HIS A 302 -7.31 20.79 -4.28
CA HIS A 302 -7.27 19.79 -3.20
C HIS A 302 -7.67 20.44 -1.88
N GLY A 303 -8.46 19.71 -1.09
CA GLY A 303 -8.96 20.19 0.20
C GLY A 303 -9.95 21.36 0.13
N LYS A 304 -10.26 21.98 -1.02
CA LYS A 304 -11.26 23.05 -1.06
C LYS A 304 -12.64 22.56 -0.61
N SER A 305 -13.08 21.45 -1.20
CA SER A 305 -14.25 20.69 -0.74
C SER A 305 -13.78 19.46 0.02
N VAL A 306 -14.36 19.27 1.22
CA VAL A 306 -14.03 18.15 2.11
C VAL A 306 -15.28 17.37 2.46
N THR A 307 -15.10 16.08 2.73
CA THR A 307 -16.13 15.17 3.20
C THR A 307 -15.62 14.40 4.40
N TRP A 308 -16.55 13.92 5.23
CA TRP A 308 -16.23 12.97 6.27
C TRP A 308 -15.94 11.59 5.64
N ASN A 309 -15.00 10.87 6.23
CA ASN A 309 -14.54 9.55 5.81
C ASN A 309 -14.60 8.60 7.01
N ASP A 310 -15.57 7.67 6.99
CA ASP A 310 -15.74 6.63 8.02
C ASP A 310 -14.71 5.47 7.90
N GLY A 311 -13.72 5.62 7.02
CA GLY A 311 -12.67 4.64 6.78
C GLY A 311 -11.51 4.71 7.78
N ARG A 312 -10.53 3.82 7.63
CA ARG A 312 -9.29 3.89 8.43
C ARG A 312 -8.41 5.06 7.98
N GLY A 313 -8.09 5.99 8.87
CA GLY A 313 -7.11 7.10 8.76
C GLY A 313 -7.77 8.47 8.93
N PRO A 314 -7.39 9.54 8.19
CA PRO A 314 -7.97 10.86 8.42
C PRO A 314 -9.49 10.87 8.24
N ASP A 315 -10.18 11.50 9.19
CA ASP A 315 -11.63 11.59 9.24
C ASP A 315 -12.15 12.61 8.21
N VAL A 316 -11.39 13.69 7.97
CA VAL A 316 -11.73 14.72 7.00
C VAL A 316 -10.81 14.60 5.79
N VAL A 317 -11.40 14.32 4.63
CA VAL A 317 -10.67 14.08 3.38
C VAL A 317 -11.19 14.97 2.25
N CYS A 318 -10.36 15.19 1.23
CA CYS A 318 -10.78 15.91 0.04
C CYS A 318 -11.86 15.13 -0.71
N ALA A 319 -12.97 15.79 -1.06
CA ALA A 319 -14.06 15.17 -1.80
C ALA A 319 -13.66 14.70 -3.22
N CYS A 320 -12.59 15.25 -3.79
CA CYS A 320 -12.14 14.93 -5.15
C CYS A 320 -11.21 13.71 -5.23
N CYS A 321 -10.38 13.48 -4.21
CA CYS A 321 -9.35 12.43 -4.25
C CYS A 321 -9.33 11.51 -3.02
N ASN A 322 -10.17 11.78 -2.02
CA ASN A 322 -10.29 11.03 -0.78
C ASN A 322 -8.98 10.97 0.05
N SER A 323 -8.08 11.93 -0.16
CA SER A 323 -6.85 12.11 0.61
C SER A 323 -7.07 13.11 1.73
N GLY A 324 -6.60 12.79 2.94
CA GLY A 324 -6.55 13.70 4.10
C GLY A 324 -5.28 14.54 4.19
N TRP A 325 -4.34 14.40 3.23
CA TRP A 325 -3.04 15.07 3.27
C TRP A 325 -3.17 16.59 3.32
N SER A 326 -2.53 17.21 4.32
CA SER A 326 -2.57 18.66 4.59
C SER A 326 -3.98 19.25 4.71
N ILE A 327 -4.94 18.46 5.18
CA ILE A 327 -6.31 18.92 5.47
C ILE A 327 -6.47 19.03 6.98
N ASP A 328 -6.88 20.22 7.42
CA ASP A 328 -7.30 20.46 8.80
C ASP A 328 -8.48 19.55 9.17
N GLN A 329 -8.22 18.62 10.10
CA GLN A 329 -9.17 17.62 10.57
C GLN A 329 -10.31 18.21 11.43
N SER A 330 -10.21 19.48 11.83
CA SER A 330 -11.26 20.18 12.57
C SER A 330 -12.32 20.85 11.68
N ARG A 331 -12.19 20.75 10.35
CA ARG A 331 -13.07 21.44 9.40
C ARG A 331 -14.50 20.91 9.34
N LEU A 332 -14.70 19.66 9.73
CA LEU A 332 -16.02 19.04 9.84
C LEU A 332 -16.19 18.49 11.24
N ASP A 333 -17.38 18.67 11.79
CA ASP A 333 -17.77 17.96 13.00
C ASP A 333 -17.97 16.46 12.66
N PRO A 334 -17.65 15.55 13.59
CA PRO A 334 -17.97 14.15 13.43
C PRO A 334 -19.44 13.95 13.10
N PRO A 335 -19.78 12.99 12.20
CA PRO A 335 -21.15 12.63 11.95
C PRO A 335 -21.77 12.19 13.26
N VAL A 336 -23.02 12.57 13.45
CA VAL A 336 -23.82 12.16 14.60
C VAL A 336 -23.79 10.64 14.67
N SER A 337 -23.37 10.09 15.81
CA SER A 337 -23.26 8.63 15.96
C SER A 337 -24.62 7.97 15.76
N ASP A 338 -24.65 6.71 15.30
CA ASP A 338 -25.91 5.95 15.19
C ASP A 338 -26.70 5.94 16.50
N GLN A 339 -26.00 6.00 17.64
CA GLN A 339 -26.61 6.06 18.96
C GLN A 339 -27.26 7.42 19.23
N GLU A 340 -26.60 8.53 18.90
CA GLU A 340 -27.19 9.87 19.00
C GLU A 340 -28.32 10.06 17.99
N LEU A 341 -28.20 9.51 16.78
CA LEU A 341 -29.27 9.49 15.78
C LEU A 341 -30.47 8.72 16.34
N SER A 342 -30.25 7.55 16.96
CA SER A 342 -31.30 6.75 17.57
C SER A 342 -31.96 7.42 18.79
N THR A 343 -31.24 8.31 19.48
CA THR A 343 -31.76 9.05 20.65
C THR A 343 -32.45 10.36 20.23
N ALA A 344 -31.99 10.98 19.15
CA ALA A 344 -32.52 12.24 18.61
C ALA A 344 -33.73 12.03 17.69
N LEU A 345 -33.84 10.83 17.10
CA LEU A 345 -35.12 10.35 16.61
C LEU A 345 -35.98 10.14 17.86
N PRO A 346 -37.08 10.88 18.04
CA PRO A 346 -37.98 10.60 19.15
C PRO A 346 -38.33 9.12 19.08
N ASP A 347 -38.17 8.41 20.21
CA ASP A 347 -38.92 7.20 20.45
C ASP A 347 -40.35 7.55 20.07
N GLY A 348 -40.76 7.12 18.89
CA GLY A 348 -42.16 7.15 18.51
C GLY A 348 -42.83 6.39 19.62
N ASP A 349 -43.60 7.12 20.43
CA ASP A 349 -44.43 6.56 21.46
C ASP A 349 -45.03 5.25 20.93
N GLU A 350 -45.05 4.26 21.81
CA GLU A 350 -45.71 2.97 21.66
C GLU A 350 -47.24 3.12 21.45
N GLU A 351 -47.67 3.92 20.49
CA GLU A 351 -49.02 3.95 19.93
C GLU A 351 -49.01 3.16 18.63
N SER A 352 -49.25 1.86 18.77
CA SER A 352 -49.86 0.98 17.77
C SER A 352 -49.28 1.00 16.35
N ASP A 353 -48.50 -0.02 16.01
CA ASP A 353 -48.79 -1.03 14.97
C ASP A 353 -49.68 -0.66 13.74
N GLU A 354 -49.66 0.56 13.22
CA GLU A 354 -50.39 0.93 11.98
C GLU A 354 -49.57 1.67 10.92
N PHE A 355 -48.29 2.01 11.16
CA PHE A 355 -47.44 2.67 10.14
C PHE A 355 -46.16 1.92 9.75
N SER A 356 -46.06 0.63 10.08
CA SER A 356 -45.12 -0.29 9.44
C SER A 356 -45.73 -0.99 8.22
N SER A 357 -46.33 -0.22 7.29
CA SER A 357 -46.44 -0.79 5.94
C SER A 357 -45.03 -0.85 5.38
N GLU A 358 -44.37 -2.00 5.53
CA GLU A 358 -43.19 -2.32 4.72
C GLU A 358 -43.53 -1.94 3.28
N LEU A 359 -42.89 -0.87 2.77
CA LEU A 359 -43.06 -0.48 1.37
C LEU A 359 -42.90 -1.75 0.54
N SER A 360 -43.96 -2.08 -0.18
CA SER A 360 -44.02 -3.28 -1.00
C SER A 360 -42.88 -3.25 -2.01
N LEU A 361 -42.52 -4.43 -2.52
CA LEU A 361 -41.48 -4.57 -3.55
C LEU A 361 -41.68 -3.57 -4.71
N ALA A 362 -42.93 -3.33 -5.10
CA ALA A 362 -43.31 -2.42 -6.16
C ALA A 362 -43.14 -0.93 -5.79
N GLU A 363 -43.24 -0.58 -4.51
CA GLU A 363 -42.99 0.80 -4.05
C GLU A 363 -41.51 1.11 -3.92
N ARG A 364 -40.68 0.11 -3.57
CA ARG A 364 -39.22 0.25 -3.51
C ARG A 364 -38.58 0.15 -4.89
N TRP A 365 -39.10 -0.74 -5.73
CA TRP A 365 -38.60 -1.04 -7.08
C TRP A 365 -39.78 -1.33 -8.02
N PRO A 366 -40.32 -0.32 -8.72
CA PRO A 366 -41.52 -0.44 -9.56
C PRO A 366 -41.48 -1.53 -10.64
N ASN A 367 -40.27 -1.95 -11.05
CA ASN A 367 -40.04 -2.94 -12.09
C ASN A 367 -39.67 -4.34 -11.54
N ALA A 368 -39.56 -4.52 -10.22
CA ALA A 368 -39.18 -5.79 -9.61
C ALA A 368 -40.40 -6.71 -9.41
N THR A 369 -40.33 -7.94 -9.94
CA THR A 369 -41.39 -8.95 -9.84
C THR A 369 -41.19 -9.94 -8.69
N SER A 370 -39.98 -9.98 -8.11
CA SER A 370 -39.64 -10.75 -6.91
C SER A 370 -38.38 -10.18 -6.26
N ALA A 371 -38.23 -10.36 -4.94
CA ALA A 371 -36.97 -10.15 -4.22
C ALA A 371 -36.63 -11.41 -3.43
N ALA A 372 -35.33 -11.65 -3.24
CA ALA A 372 -34.82 -12.65 -2.34
C ALA A 372 -33.71 -12.02 -1.50
N THR A 373 -33.74 -12.26 -0.19
CA THR A 373 -32.62 -11.94 0.69
C THR A 373 -31.83 -13.23 0.86
N ILE A 374 -30.62 -13.27 0.32
CA ILE A 374 -29.70 -14.41 0.49
C ILE A 374 -28.65 -13.97 1.50
N GLY A 375 -28.56 -14.71 2.61
CA GLY A 375 -27.58 -14.45 3.65
C GLY A 375 -28.20 -14.23 5.03
N GLU A 376 -27.33 -14.15 6.02
CA GLU A 376 -27.67 -13.82 7.39
C GLU A 376 -27.88 -12.30 7.51
N SER A 377 -28.87 -11.84 8.31
CA SER A 377 -29.05 -10.40 8.50
C SER A 377 -27.82 -9.78 9.16
N PRO A 378 -27.53 -8.47 8.94
CA PRO A 378 -26.41 -7.79 9.60
C PRO A 378 -26.45 -7.91 11.12
N THR A 379 -27.66 -7.89 11.70
CA THR A 379 -27.90 -8.08 13.14
C THR A 379 -27.47 -9.48 13.58
N ARG A 380 -27.90 -10.53 12.87
CA ARG A 380 -27.54 -11.92 13.22
C ARG A 380 -26.03 -12.18 13.01
N THR A 381 -25.44 -11.62 11.96
CA THR A 381 -23.99 -11.71 11.70
C THR A 381 -23.18 -11.04 12.81
N THR A 382 -23.62 -9.86 13.27
CA THR A 382 -22.99 -9.15 14.39
C THR A 382 -23.10 -9.93 15.70
N ILE A 383 -24.29 -10.47 16.00
CA ILE A 383 -24.52 -11.30 17.19
C ILE A 383 -23.63 -12.55 17.15
N ARG A 384 -23.61 -13.27 16.02
CA ARG A 384 -22.77 -14.46 15.83
C ARG A 384 -21.29 -14.14 16.03
N THR A 385 -20.80 -13.05 15.42
CA THR A 385 -19.39 -12.64 15.53
C THR A 385 -19.01 -12.32 16.98
N ARG A 386 -19.88 -11.62 17.71
CA ARG A 386 -19.68 -11.32 19.15
C ARG A 386 -19.66 -12.59 20.00
N VAL A 387 -20.58 -13.52 19.76
CA VAL A 387 -20.65 -14.81 20.45
C VAL A 387 -19.42 -15.66 20.14
N GLU A 388 -18.99 -15.75 18.87
CA GLU A 388 -17.79 -16.49 18.47
C GLU A 388 -16.52 -15.91 19.08
N HIS A 389 -16.42 -14.58 19.17
CA HIS A 389 -15.31 -13.90 19.82
C HIS A 389 -15.28 -14.21 21.34
N GLU A 390 -16.41 -14.10 22.03
CA GLU A 390 -16.51 -14.40 23.46
C GLU A 390 -16.19 -15.87 23.78
N LEU A 391 -16.64 -16.80 22.92
CA LEU A 391 -16.33 -18.22 23.07
C LEU A 391 -14.84 -18.55 22.90
N LYS A 392 -14.09 -17.75 22.13
CA LYS A 392 -12.62 -17.92 22.01
C LYS A 392 -11.87 -17.46 23.26
N LEU A 393 -12.47 -16.59 24.07
CA LEU A 393 -11.87 -16.00 25.25
C LEU A 393 -12.26 -16.70 26.56
N CYS A 394 -13.23 -17.62 26.52
CA CYS A 394 -13.71 -18.33 27.69
C CYS A 394 -13.09 -19.73 27.79
N ASP A 395 -12.51 -20.07 28.95
CA ASP A 395 -12.01 -21.43 29.24
C ASP A 395 -13.15 -22.45 29.45
N GLU A 396 -14.34 -22.00 29.84
CA GLU A 396 -15.56 -22.80 29.97
C GLU A 396 -16.72 -22.16 29.20
N VAL A 397 -17.53 -22.98 28.52
CA VAL A 397 -18.65 -22.51 27.70
C VAL A 397 -19.74 -21.88 28.58
N PRO A 398 -20.04 -20.57 28.45
CA PRO A 398 -21.07 -19.91 29.25
C PRO A 398 -22.48 -20.43 28.91
N SER A 399 -23.40 -20.35 29.87
CA SER A 399 -24.82 -20.63 29.59
C SER A 399 -25.41 -19.58 28.64
N VAL A 400 -26.45 -19.93 27.87
CA VAL A 400 -27.11 -18.99 26.94
C VAL A 400 -27.57 -17.70 27.64
N PRO A 401 -28.23 -17.74 28.83
CA PRO A 401 -28.57 -16.51 29.55
C PRO A 401 -27.36 -15.67 29.97
N SER A 402 -26.24 -16.33 30.34
CA SER A 402 -24.99 -15.63 30.65
C SER A 402 -24.38 -14.99 29.40
N MET A 403 -24.45 -15.65 28.26
CA MET A 403 -23.93 -15.15 26.99
C MET A 403 -24.73 -13.93 26.51
N LEU A 404 -26.06 -14.02 26.56
CA LEU A 404 -26.95 -12.91 26.22
C LEU A 404 -26.72 -11.71 27.16
N GLY A 405 -26.57 -11.96 28.47
CA GLY A 405 -26.32 -10.92 29.45
C GLY A 405 -24.97 -10.21 29.29
N ARG A 406 -23.88 -10.97 29.03
CA ARG A 406 -22.53 -10.41 28.84
C ARG A 406 -22.41 -9.58 27.56
N LEU A 407 -23.09 -10.02 26.50
CA LEU A 407 -23.03 -9.40 25.19
C LEU A 407 -24.16 -8.40 24.92
N PHE A 408 -25.00 -8.13 25.94
CA PHE A 408 -26.18 -7.26 25.85
C PHE A 408 -27.09 -7.60 24.66
N ILE A 409 -27.26 -8.91 24.39
CA ILE A 409 -28.11 -9.40 23.31
C ILE A 409 -29.54 -9.50 23.82
N ASP A 410 -30.48 -8.86 23.13
CA ASP A 410 -31.91 -8.96 23.42
C ASP A 410 -32.36 -10.44 23.35
N PRO A 411 -33.06 -10.96 24.38
CA PRO A 411 -33.55 -12.35 24.41
C PRO A 411 -34.40 -12.76 23.21
N LYS A 412 -34.99 -11.83 22.45
CA LYS A 412 -35.72 -12.16 21.21
C LYS A 412 -34.83 -12.74 20.10
N TYR A 413 -33.50 -12.57 20.22
CA TYR A 413 -32.51 -13.12 19.29
C TYR A 413 -31.82 -14.39 19.83
N ALA A 414 -32.25 -14.90 20.98
CA ALA A 414 -31.74 -16.12 21.61
C ALA A 414 -32.08 -17.41 20.85
#